data_AF-A0A537Z3J6-F1
#
_entry.id   AF-A0A537Z3J6-F1
#
_cell.length_a   1.000
_cell.length_b   1.000
_cell.length_c   1.000
_cell.angle_alpha   90.00
_cell.angle_beta   90.00
_cell.angle_gamma   90.00
#
_symmetry.space_group_name_H-M   'P 1'
#
loop_
_entity.id
_entity.type
_entity.pdbx_description
1 polymer ?
#
loop_
_entity_poly.entity_id
_entity_poly.type
_entity_poly.pdbx_seq_one_letter_code
_entity_poly.pdbx_strand_id
1 'polypeptide(L)'
;MKPLTTKPGGRIRVVVRVSAARVDVTLSGKGGHVAARAAARGADRFVVSLTVPRKLRGGFWPVVATYRGTSVHGALRTQVKVVTP
;
A
#
# COMPACT_ATOMS: atom_id res chain seq x y z
N MET A 1 -6.18 13.26 4.42
CA MET A 1 -6.81 12.29 3.49
C MET A 1 -7.59 11.28 4.32
N LYS A 2 -8.88 11.04 4.05
CA LYS A 2 -9.65 10.00 4.78
C LYS A 2 -9.13 8.61 4.37
N PRO A 3 -8.86 7.70 5.31
CA PRO A 3 -8.36 6.38 4.99
C PRO A 3 -9.43 5.54 4.28
N LEU A 4 -9.01 4.82 3.24
CA LEU A 4 -9.88 3.90 2.51
C LEU A 4 -10.43 2.84 3.48
N THR A 5 -11.73 2.61 3.49
CA THR A 5 -12.35 1.58 4.34
C THR A 5 -12.56 0.29 3.56
N THR A 6 -12.18 -0.85 4.12
CA THR A 6 -12.28 -2.18 3.49
C THR A 6 -12.56 -3.27 4.52
N LYS A 7 -12.91 -4.48 4.08
CA LYS A 7 -13.09 -5.67 4.92
C LYS A 7 -11.90 -6.62 4.78
N PRO A 8 -11.64 -7.53 5.75
CA PRO A 8 -10.70 -8.62 5.54
C PRO A 8 -11.06 -9.43 4.27
N GLY A 9 -10.07 -9.76 3.44
CA GLY A 9 -10.25 -10.37 2.12
C GLY A 9 -10.57 -9.39 0.99
N GLY A 10 -10.84 -8.11 1.30
CA GLY A 10 -11.08 -7.07 0.31
C GLY A 10 -9.82 -6.70 -0.47
N ARG A 11 -10.00 -6.18 -1.68
CA ARG A 11 -8.89 -5.64 -2.49
C ARG A 11 -8.82 -4.13 -2.31
N ILE A 12 -7.61 -3.61 -2.16
CA ILE A 12 -7.31 -2.18 -2.15
C ILE A 12 -6.42 -1.85 -3.34
N ARG A 13 -6.68 -0.72 -3.98
CA ARG A 13 -5.84 -0.18 -5.05
C ARG A 13 -5.06 1.01 -4.51
N VAL A 14 -3.74 0.92 -4.56
CA VAL A 14 -2.84 1.99 -4.13
C VAL A 14 -2.21 2.61 -5.37
N VAL A 15 -2.32 3.93 -5.48
CA VAL A 15 -1.69 4.72 -6.54
C VAL A 15 -0.62 5.58 -5.88
N VAL A 16 0.61 5.46 -6.37
CA VAL A 16 1.77 6.20 -5.89
C VAL A 16 2.22 7.12 -7.01
N ARG A 17 2.35 8.41 -6.71
CA ARG A 17 2.87 9.42 -7.64
C ARG A 17 4.25 9.86 -7.19
N VAL A 18 5.29 9.30 -7.79
CA VAL A 18 6.69 9.59 -7.52
C VAL A 18 7.53 9.24 -8.74
N SER A 19 8.49 10.10 -9.08
CA SER A 19 9.53 9.78 -10.06
C SER A 19 10.55 8.83 -9.40
N ALA A 20 10.50 7.55 -9.76
CA ALA A 20 11.36 6.51 -9.21
C ALA A 20 11.54 5.38 -10.24
N ALA A 21 12.63 4.62 -10.12
CA ALA A 21 12.85 3.43 -10.94
C ALA A 21 12.03 2.23 -10.41
N ARG A 22 11.76 2.23 -9.10
CA ARG A 22 11.07 1.14 -8.41
C ARG A 22 10.24 1.67 -7.24
N VAL A 23 9.04 1.10 -7.08
CA VAL A 23 8.17 1.32 -5.93
C VAL A 23 7.67 -0.03 -5.42
N ASP A 24 7.90 -0.31 -4.14
CA ASP A 24 7.34 -1.46 -3.42
C ASP A 24 6.35 -0.93 -2.37
N VAL A 25 5.21 -1.60 -2.21
CA VAL A 25 4.17 -1.16 -1.28
C VAL A 25 3.87 -2.27 -0.29
N THR A 26 3.92 -1.89 0.99
CA THR A 26 3.66 -2.78 2.12
C THR A 26 2.43 -2.32 2.88
N LEU A 27 1.46 -3.21 3.07
CA LEU A 27 0.36 -3.08 4.01
C LEU A 27 0.70 -3.89 5.27
N SER A 28 0.69 -3.27 6.44
CA SER A 28 1.06 -3.93 7.70
C SER A 28 0.00 -3.74 8.77
N GLY A 29 -0.10 -4.70 9.70
CA GLY A 29 -0.84 -4.53 10.96
C GLY A 29 -0.93 -5.81 11.78
N LYS A 30 -1.85 -5.84 12.76
CA LYS A 30 -1.92 -6.91 13.76
C LYS A 30 -2.43 -8.22 13.16
N GLY A 31 -1.49 -9.10 12.81
CA GLY A 31 -1.77 -10.38 12.15
C GLY A 31 -0.92 -10.63 10.89
N GLY A 32 -0.09 -9.67 10.48
CA GLY A 32 0.89 -9.85 9.40
C GLY A 32 1.09 -8.61 8.54
N HIS A 33 1.82 -8.79 7.44
CA HIS A 33 1.99 -7.78 6.41
C HIS A 33 1.90 -8.40 5.01
N VAL A 34 1.58 -7.58 4.02
CA VAL A 34 1.57 -7.92 2.60
C VAL A 34 2.40 -6.89 1.87
N ALA A 35 3.39 -7.34 1.11
CA ALA A 35 4.17 -6.49 0.24
C ALA A 35 3.94 -6.87 -1.22
N ALA A 36 3.84 -5.89 -2.11
CA ALA A 36 3.85 -6.12 -3.54
C ALA A 36 4.53 -4.97 -4.28
N ARG A 37 5.19 -5.30 -5.38
CA ARG A 37 5.80 -4.33 -6.27
C ARG A 37 4.73 -3.61 -7.08
N ALA A 38 4.80 -2.29 -7.15
CA ALA A 38 3.87 -1.52 -7.96
C ALA A 38 4.30 -1.54 -9.44
N ALA A 39 3.31 -1.65 -10.32
CA ALA A 39 3.52 -1.57 -11.75
C ALA A 39 3.61 -0.11 -12.19
N ALA A 40 4.64 0.22 -12.97
CA ALA A 40 4.74 1.53 -13.62
C ALA A 40 3.62 1.70 -14.66
N ARG A 41 2.98 2.85 -14.66
CA ARG A 41 1.89 3.25 -15.58
C ARG A 41 2.14 4.63 -16.20
N GLY A 42 3.34 5.16 -16.04
CA GLY A 42 3.79 6.49 -16.48
C GLY A 42 5.15 6.80 -15.85
N ALA A 43 5.74 7.96 -16.19
CA ALA A 43 7.06 8.36 -15.71
C ALA A 43 7.13 8.53 -14.18
N ASP A 44 6.02 8.93 -13.56
CA ASP A 44 5.90 9.19 -12.13
C ASP A 44 4.75 8.40 -11.47
N ARG A 45 4.10 7.49 -12.20
CA ARG A 45 2.86 6.86 -11.76
C ARG A 45 3.02 5.36 -11.59
N PHE A 46 2.84 4.90 -10.35
CA PHE A 46 2.89 3.50 -9.96
C PHE A 46 1.56 3.05 -9.37
N VAL A 47 1.13 1.84 -9.72
CA VAL A 47 -0.14 1.28 -9.25
C VAL A 47 0.06 -0.14 -8.76
N VAL A 48 -0.53 -0.45 -7.61
CA VAL A 48 -0.54 -1.81 -7.04
C VAL A 48 -1.94 -2.14 -6.52
N SER A 49 -2.32 -3.40 -6.62
CA SER A 49 -3.51 -3.93 -5.96
C SER A 49 -3.08 -4.92 -4.89
N LEU A 50 -3.51 -4.69 -3.65
CA LEU A 50 -3.22 -5.56 -2.51
C LEU A 50 -4.52 -6.21 -2.05
N THR A 51 -4.48 -7.51 -1.78
CA THR A 51 -5.56 -8.18 -1.06
C THR A 51 -5.28 -8.05 0.44
N VAL A 52 -6.25 -7.58 1.22
CA VAL A 52 -6.16 -7.51 2.69
C VAL A 52 -6.30 -8.94 3.23
N PRO A 53 -5.29 -9.52 3.91
CA PRO A 53 -5.44 -10.88 4.44
C PRO A 53 -6.64 -11.02 5.36
N ARG A 54 -7.32 -12.17 5.28
CA ARG A 54 -8.46 -12.47 6.17
C ARG A 54 -8.08 -12.54 7.64
N LYS A 55 -6.81 -12.84 7.93
CA LYS A 55 -6.24 -12.89 9.29
C LYS A 55 -5.99 -11.50 9.89
N LEU A 56 -6.10 -10.44 9.09
CA LEU A 56 -5.95 -9.08 9.57
C LEU A 56 -7.21 -8.67 10.36
N ARG A 57 -7.01 -8.24 11.61
CA ARG A 57 -8.10 -7.79 12.50
C ARG A 57 -8.59 -6.38 12.15
N GLY A 58 -9.74 -5.96 12.66
CA GLY A 58 -10.24 -4.59 12.46
C GLY A 58 -9.29 -3.52 13.00
N GLY A 59 -9.34 -2.31 12.45
CA GLY A 59 -8.54 -1.16 12.89
C GLY A 59 -7.98 -0.31 11.74
N PHE A 60 -7.00 0.55 12.04
CA PHE A 60 -6.25 1.30 11.04
C PHE A 60 -4.91 0.62 10.75
N TRP A 61 -4.62 0.47 9.47
CA TRP A 61 -3.51 -0.34 8.98
C TRP A 61 -2.62 0.50 8.08
N PRO A 62 -1.34 0.71 8.43
CA PRO A 62 -0.43 1.49 7.61
C PRO A 62 -0.18 0.84 6.24
N VAL A 63 -0.18 1.68 5.22
CA VAL A 63 0.30 1.38 3.87
C VAL A 63 1.53 2.24 3.62
N VAL A 64 2.66 1.61 3.39
CA VAL A 64 3.95 2.27 3.16
C VAL A 64 4.41 1.94 1.75
N ALA A 65 4.58 2.96 0.91
CA ALA A 65 5.21 2.82 -0.40
C ALA A 65 6.67 3.26 -0.29
N THR A 66 7.60 2.32 -0.35
CA THR A 66 9.03 2.59 -0.45
C THR A 66 9.43 2.72 -1.90
N TYR A 67 10.26 3.70 -2.23
CA TYR A 67 10.69 3.92 -3.61
C TYR A 67 12.21 4.08 -3.69
N ARG A 68 12.78 3.62 -4.80
CA ARG A 68 14.19 3.79 -5.15
C ARG A 68 14.29 4.36 -6.57
N GLY A 69 14.93 5.52 -6.69
CA GLY A 69 15.49 6.04 -7.93
C GLY A 69 17.00 5.84 -7.97
N THR A 70 17.64 6.35 -9.01
CA THR A 70 19.09 6.34 -9.20
C THR A 70 19.83 7.21 -8.19
N SER A 71 19.20 8.26 -7.65
CA SER A 71 19.82 9.19 -6.69
C SER A 71 18.97 9.51 -5.45
N VAL A 72 17.77 8.92 -5.34
CA VAL A 72 16.81 9.22 -4.25
C VAL A 72 16.17 7.94 -3.73
N HIS A 73 16.15 7.79 -2.41
CA HIS A 73 15.35 6.80 -1.70
C HIS A 73 14.38 7.51 -0.74
N GLY A 74 13.17 6.98 -0.61
CA GLY A 74 12.21 7.52 0.35
C GLY A 74 11.02 6.60 0.58
N ALA A 75 10.10 7.07 1.41
CA ALA A 75 8.87 6.36 1.73
C ALA A 75 7.68 7.32 1.82
N LEU A 76 6.57 6.93 1.20
CA LEU A 76 5.27 7.58 1.36
C LEU A 76 4.41 6.71 2.28
N ARG A 77 3.67 7.34 3.19
CA ARG A 77 2.86 6.64 4.19
C ARG A 77 1.41 7.09 4.13
N THR A 78 0.50 6.12 4.20
CA THR A 78 -0.93 6.33 4.39
C THR A 78 -1.48 5.18 5.23
N GLN A 79 -2.79 5.07 5.37
CA GLN A 79 -3.43 3.99 6.08
C GLN A 79 -4.78 3.61 5.47
N VAL A 80 -5.20 2.37 5.70
CA VAL A 80 -6.54 1.87 5.37
C VAL A 80 -7.26 1.47 6.65
N LYS A 81 -8.56 1.73 6.73
CA LYS A 81 -9.41 1.27 7.83
C LYS A 81 -9.98 -0.09 7.45
N VAL A 82 -9.60 -1.14 8.18
CA VAL A 82 -10.19 -2.47 8.03
C VAL A 82 -11.33 -2.60 9.04
N VAL A 83 -12.54 -2.88 8.55
CA VAL A 83 -13.71 -3.15 9.39
C VAL A 83 -14.00 -4.65 9.39
N THR A 84 -13.96 -5.26 10.57
CA THR A 84 -14.51 -6.59 10.79
C THR A 84 -16.02 -6.44 11.02
N PRO A 85 -16.87 -7.16 10.29
CA PRO A 85 -18.28 -7.29 10.67
C PRO A 85 -18.40 -7.91 12.07
#